data_AF-A7ZRB1-F1
#
_entry.id   AF-A7ZRB1-F1
#
_cell.length_a   1.000
_cell.length_b   1.000
_cell.length_c   1.000
_cell.angle_alpha   90.00
_cell.angle_beta   90.00
_cell.angle_gamma   90.00
#
_symmetry.space_group_name_H-M   'P 1'
#
loop_
_entity.id
_entity.type
_entity.pdbx_description
1 polymer ?
#
loop_
_entity_poly.entity_id
_entity_poly.type
_entity_poly.pdbx_seq_one_letter_code
_entity_poly.pdbx_strand_id
1 'polypeptide(L)'
;MTTRITFNMTSDETLRIVDEYCHTHKLSRSKVIDALLSATAPVLNDINCYYQLAGKLQSRLLNGVYQRDLPHKRNVVSAEKYCLEIWENKLFTKRILEFDSSNGVLYALKHKRHYRRDKMIGRVESRRIKDICEYQMQLSGEKAKYACFIYIERTIYNHDNPSGGTPVKAAVGNAVILLAKDVIYDEYFFDLRQSFFVSVKDLMASGAKGIPETQKYPDVYCWIPLFSINSGVVITPVYKIDPRKPVTVKKPDQITVVCNYRE
;
A
#
# COMPACT_ATOMS: atom_id res chain seq x y z
N MET A 1 -34.68 -44.22 -28.34
CA MET A 1 -35.43 -43.55 -29.44
C MET A 1 -34.42 -43.17 -30.51
N THR A 2 -34.66 -43.51 -31.77
CA THR A 2 -33.78 -43.17 -32.91
C THR A 2 -34.28 -41.93 -33.63
N THR A 3 -33.45 -40.90 -33.73
CA THR A 3 -33.77 -39.66 -34.45
C THR A 3 -33.33 -39.82 -35.91
N ARG A 4 -34.25 -39.67 -36.86
CA ARG A 4 -33.95 -39.78 -38.30
C ARG A 4 -33.40 -38.45 -38.81
N ILE A 5 -32.21 -38.49 -39.40
CA ILE A 5 -31.55 -37.33 -40.01
C ILE A 5 -31.25 -37.69 -41.47
N THR A 6 -31.52 -36.77 -42.40
CA THR A 6 -31.20 -36.92 -43.83
C THR A 6 -30.07 -35.95 -44.16
N PHE A 7 -29.04 -36.44 -44.85
CA PHE A 7 -27.90 -35.64 -45.29
C PHE A 7 -27.82 -35.65 -46.82
N ASN A 8 -27.37 -34.54 -47.39
CA ASN A 8 -27.01 -34.44 -48.80
C ASN A 8 -25.51 -34.18 -48.87
N MET A 9 -24.78 -34.97 -49.66
CA MET A 9 -23.36 -34.74 -49.92
C MET A 9 -23.22 -34.01 -51.25
N THR A 10 -22.45 -32.91 -51.24
CA THR A 10 -22.18 -32.09 -52.42
C THR A 10 -20.87 -32.46 -53.13
N SER A 11 -20.03 -33.28 -52.50
CA SER A 11 -18.75 -33.73 -53.03
C SER A 11 -18.82 -35.20 -53.42
N ASP A 12 -18.81 -35.47 -54.73
CA ASP A 12 -18.81 -36.83 -55.29
C ASP A 12 -17.58 -37.64 -54.83
N GLU A 13 -16.43 -36.97 -54.66
CA GLU A 13 -15.20 -37.60 -54.21
C GLU A 13 -15.30 -38.09 -52.76
N THR A 14 -15.93 -37.30 -51.88
CA THR A 14 -16.13 -37.69 -50.48
C THR A 14 -17.08 -38.88 -50.37
N LEU A 15 -18.10 -38.95 -51.24
CA LEU A 15 -19.02 -40.09 -51.27
C LEU A 15 -18.30 -41.37 -51.71
N ARG A 16 -17.44 -41.28 -52.73
CA ARG A 16 -16.62 -42.39 -53.22
C ARG A 16 -15.71 -42.96 -52.12
N ILE A 17 -15.04 -42.11 -51.35
CA ILE A 17 -14.16 -42.53 -50.25
C ILE A 17 -14.94 -43.23 -49.14
N VAL A 18 -16.11 -42.70 -48.77
CA VAL A 18 -16.98 -43.33 -47.76
C VAL A 18 -17.48 -44.69 -48.23
N ASP A 19 -17.82 -44.82 -49.51
CA ASP A 19 -18.28 -46.06 -50.12
C ASP A 19 -17.20 -47.15 -50.12
N GLU A 20 -15.98 -46.77 -50.47
CA GLU A 20 -14.83 -47.67 -50.43
C GLU A 20 -14.54 -48.16 -49.00
N TYR A 21 -14.65 -47.27 -48.00
CA TYR A 21 -14.54 -47.64 -46.59
C TYR A 21 -15.67 -48.58 -46.15
N CYS A 22 -16.92 -48.30 -46.54
CA CYS A 22 -18.08 -49.15 -46.26
C CYS A 22 -17.91 -50.55 -46.85
N HIS A 23 -17.41 -50.64 -48.08
CA HIS A 23 -17.20 -51.90 -48.77
C HIS A 23 -16.09 -52.72 -48.11
N THR A 24 -14.95 -52.10 -47.83
CA THR A 24 -13.78 -52.72 -47.18
C THR A 24 -14.14 -53.26 -45.79
N HIS A 25 -14.92 -52.52 -45.00
CA HIS A 25 -15.27 -52.89 -43.63
C HIS A 25 -16.63 -53.60 -43.49
N LYS A 26 -17.35 -53.86 -44.60
CA LYS A 26 -18.68 -54.50 -44.62
C LYS A 26 -19.70 -53.81 -43.71
N LEU A 27 -19.75 -52.48 -43.74
CA LEU A 27 -20.68 -51.67 -42.96
C LEU A 27 -21.65 -50.92 -43.88
N SER A 28 -22.86 -50.63 -43.40
CA SER A 28 -23.75 -49.71 -44.11
C SER A 28 -23.25 -48.28 -43.98
N ARG A 29 -23.50 -47.45 -45.01
CA ARG A 29 -23.21 -46.00 -44.98
C ARG A 29 -23.76 -45.33 -43.71
N SER A 30 -24.99 -45.67 -43.32
CA SER A 30 -25.62 -45.15 -42.11
C SER A 30 -24.83 -45.48 -40.84
N LYS A 31 -24.28 -46.68 -40.72
CA LYS A 31 -23.50 -47.12 -39.57
C LYS A 31 -22.12 -46.48 -39.53
N VAL A 32 -21.50 -46.26 -40.70
CA VAL A 32 -20.23 -45.52 -40.80
C VAL A 32 -20.42 -44.06 -40.42
N ILE A 33 -21.48 -43.40 -40.93
CA ILE A 33 -21.79 -42.01 -40.62
C ILE A 33 -22.15 -41.85 -39.14
N ASP A 34 -22.94 -42.76 -38.58
CA ASP A 34 -23.26 -42.78 -37.15
C ASP A 34 -22.01 -42.93 -36.28
N ALA A 35 -21.07 -43.81 -36.68
CA ALA A 35 -19.81 -43.98 -35.98
C ALA A 35 -18.91 -42.73 -36.06
N LEU A 36 -18.82 -42.09 -37.23
CA LEU A 36 -18.05 -40.86 -37.42
C LEU A 36 -18.64 -39.70 -36.63
N LEU A 37 -19.96 -39.53 -36.64
CA LEU A 37 -20.66 -38.51 -35.85
C LEU A 37 -20.52 -38.79 -34.35
N SER A 38 -20.64 -40.05 -33.93
CA SER A 38 -20.44 -40.45 -32.54
C SER A 38 -19.01 -40.21 -32.06
N ALA A 39 -18.01 -40.43 -32.92
CA ALA A 39 -16.60 -40.17 -32.61
C ALA A 39 -16.27 -38.67 -32.55
N THR A 40 -16.95 -37.85 -33.35
CA THR A 40 -16.69 -36.39 -33.45
C THR A 40 -17.56 -35.55 -32.52
N ALA A 41 -18.72 -36.06 -32.10
CA ALA A 41 -19.65 -35.37 -31.20
C ALA A 41 -19.03 -34.91 -29.87
N PRO A 42 -18.16 -35.70 -29.19
CA PRO A 42 -17.48 -35.23 -27.97
C PRO A 42 -16.61 -34.00 -28.23
N VAL A 43 -15.86 -33.98 -29.34
CA VAL A 43 -15.00 -32.85 -29.72
C VAL A 43 -15.82 -31.63 -30.07
N LEU A 44 -16.92 -31.80 -30.82
CA LEU A 44 -17.86 -30.70 -31.12
C LEU A 44 -18.53 -30.14 -29.85
N ASN A 45 -18.84 -31.02 -28.89
CA ASN A 45 -19.40 -30.62 -27.60
C ASN A 45 -18.37 -29.82 -26.77
N ASP A 46 -17.10 -30.24 -26.76
CA ASP A 46 -16.02 -29.50 -26.12
C ASP A 46 -15.84 -28.12 -26.75
N ILE A 47 -15.82 -28.04 -28.09
CA ILE A 47 -15.74 -26.76 -28.81
C ILE A 47 -16.90 -25.84 -28.42
N ASN A 48 -18.14 -26.34 -28.44
CA ASN A 48 -19.31 -25.57 -28.04
C ASN A 48 -19.23 -25.12 -26.57
N CYS A 49 -18.76 -25.99 -25.67
CA CYS A 49 -18.54 -25.67 -24.27
C CYS A 49 -17.52 -24.54 -24.11
N TYR A 50 -16.39 -24.59 -24.81
CA TYR A 50 -15.38 -23.53 -24.79
C TYR A 50 -15.92 -22.19 -25.30
N TYR A 51 -16.70 -22.18 -26.37
CA TYR A 51 -17.32 -20.95 -26.88
C TYR A 51 -18.35 -20.37 -25.89
N GLN A 52 -19.18 -21.21 -25.28
CA GLN A 52 -20.11 -20.77 -24.23
C GLN A 52 -19.34 -20.24 -23.00
N LEU A 53 -18.24 -20.88 -22.63
CA LEU A 53 -17.37 -20.43 -21.54
C LEU A 53 -16.74 -19.08 -21.86
N ALA A 54 -16.24 -18.90 -23.09
CA ALA A 54 -15.68 -17.65 -23.58
C ALA A 54 -16.72 -16.52 -23.56
N GLY A 55 -17.95 -16.76 -24.03
CA GLY A 55 -19.05 -15.79 -23.96
C GLY A 55 -19.45 -15.44 -22.51
N LYS A 56 -19.45 -16.43 -21.61
CA LYS A 56 -19.65 -16.20 -20.17
C LYS A 56 -18.50 -15.38 -19.56
N LEU A 57 -17.25 -15.63 -19.97
CA LEU A 57 -16.09 -14.86 -19.48
C LEU A 57 -16.12 -13.42 -20.00
N GLN A 58 -16.49 -13.20 -21.25
CA GLN A 58 -16.61 -11.88 -21.87
C GLN A 58 -17.76 -11.07 -21.25
N SER A 59 -18.92 -11.68 -21.03
CA SER A 59 -20.02 -11.03 -20.30
C SER A 59 -19.64 -10.71 -18.84
N ARG A 60 -18.89 -11.57 -18.14
CA ARG A 60 -18.37 -11.28 -16.80
C ARG A 60 -17.36 -10.12 -16.80
N LEU A 61 -16.51 -10.02 -17.84
CA LEU A 61 -15.56 -8.92 -18.01
C LEU A 61 -16.28 -7.58 -18.20
N LEU A 62 -17.33 -7.57 -19.04
CA LEU A 62 -18.07 -6.36 -19.39
C LEU A 62 -19.08 -5.92 -18.32
N ASN A 63 -19.66 -6.86 -17.56
CA ASN A 63 -20.67 -6.55 -16.55
C ASN A 63 -20.10 -6.04 -15.20
N GLY A 64 -18.79 -5.79 -15.09
CA GLY A 64 -18.19 -5.22 -13.88
C GLY A 64 -18.30 -6.07 -12.59
N VAL A 65 -18.83 -7.29 -12.69
CA VAL A 65 -19.05 -8.23 -11.58
C VAL A 65 -17.73 -8.70 -10.95
N TYR A 66 -16.60 -8.45 -11.60
CA TYR A 66 -15.27 -8.59 -11.03
C TYR A 66 -14.97 -7.67 -9.84
N GLN A 67 -15.87 -6.74 -9.47
CA GLN A 67 -15.77 -6.03 -8.19
C GLN A 67 -16.45 -6.72 -7.00
N ARG A 68 -17.29 -7.76 -7.18
CA ARG A 68 -18.09 -8.28 -6.06
C ARG A 68 -17.88 -9.75 -5.67
N ASP A 69 -17.62 -10.68 -6.60
CA ASP A 69 -17.69 -12.12 -6.26
C ASP A 69 -16.58 -13.01 -6.87
N LEU A 70 -15.34 -12.53 -6.94
CA LEU A 70 -14.20 -13.45 -7.01
C LEU A 70 -13.78 -13.81 -5.58
N PRO A 71 -13.55 -15.10 -5.23
CA PRO A 71 -12.64 -15.39 -4.13
C PRO A 71 -11.36 -14.65 -4.49
N HIS A 72 -10.90 -13.73 -3.64
CA HIS A 72 -9.65 -13.03 -3.83
C HIS A 72 -8.60 -14.08 -4.19
N LYS A 73 -8.24 -14.20 -5.47
CA LYS A 73 -6.91 -14.64 -5.84
C LYS A 73 -6.06 -13.58 -5.18
N ARG A 74 -5.55 -13.88 -3.99
CA ARG A 74 -4.55 -13.08 -3.32
C ARG A 74 -3.36 -13.09 -4.28
N ASN A 75 -3.34 -12.17 -5.24
CA ASN A 75 -2.14 -11.39 -5.42
C ASN A 75 -1.91 -10.83 -4.02
N VAL A 76 -1.07 -11.51 -3.22
CA VAL A 76 -0.76 -11.09 -1.86
C VAL A 76 0.04 -9.80 -2.03
N VAL A 77 -0.62 -8.71 -2.40
CA VAL A 77 -0.14 -7.38 -2.09
C VAL A 77 -0.08 -7.41 -0.57
N SER A 78 1.13 -7.46 -0.02
CA SER A 78 1.28 -7.51 1.42
C SER A 78 0.51 -6.33 2.00
N ALA A 79 -0.12 -6.52 3.16
CA ALA A 79 -0.94 -5.48 3.79
C ALA A 79 -0.18 -4.14 3.88
N GLU A 80 1.13 -4.22 4.09
CA GLU A 80 2.06 -3.11 4.08
C GLU A 80 2.08 -2.37 2.73
N LYS A 81 2.22 -3.08 1.61
CA LYS A 81 2.23 -2.48 0.27
C LYS A 81 0.90 -1.78 -0.04
N TYR A 82 -0.22 -2.42 0.27
CA TYR A 82 -1.53 -1.84 0.03
C TYR A 82 -1.78 -0.57 0.88
N CYS A 83 -1.47 -0.63 2.16
CA CYS A 83 -1.62 0.54 3.03
C CYS A 83 -0.63 1.66 2.70
N LEU A 84 0.57 1.32 2.20
CA LEU A 84 1.52 2.31 1.70
C LEU A 84 0.98 3.02 0.45
N GLU A 85 0.39 2.29 -0.50
CA GLU A 85 -0.27 2.88 -1.68
C GLU A 85 -1.42 3.80 -1.28
N ILE A 86 -2.21 3.46 -0.25
CA ILE A 86 -3.24 4.35 0.31
C ILE A 86 -2.60 5.62 0.87
N TRP A 87 -1.55 5.48 1.68
CA TRP A 87 -0.85 6.62 2.27
C TRP A 87 -0.35 7.56 1.17
N GLU A 88 0.43 7.06 0.21
CA GLU A 88 1.07 7.87 -0.83
C GLU A 88 0.06 8.54 -1.77
N ASN A 89 -1.02 7.85 -2.15
CA ASN A 89 -1.94 8.34 -3.17
C ASN A 89 -3.18 9.07 -2.62
N LYS A 90 -3.57 8.83 -1.36
CA LYS A 90 -4.84 9.35 -0.81
C LYS A 90 -4.65 10.29 0.37
N LEU A 91 -3.65 10.05 1.22
CA LEU A 91 -3.47 10.79 2.47
C LEU A 91 -2.32 11.78 2.41
N PHE A 92 -1.16 11.35 1.91
CA PHE A 92 0.03 12.15 1.76
C PHE A 92 -0.21 13.30 0.76
N THR A 93 0.35 14.46 1.10
CA THR A 93 0.21 15.69 0.30
C THR A 93 1.56 16.15 -0.19
N LYS A 94 2.46 16.46 0.75
CA LYS A 94 3.71 17.13 0.43
C LYS A 94 4.76 16.81 1.47
N ARG A 95 6.01 16.75 1.00
CA ARG A 95 7.21 16.68 1.82
C ARG A 95 7.93 18.02 1.78
N ILE A 96 8.32 18.52 2.94
CA ILE A 96 9.13 19.74 3.11
C ILE A 96 10.39 19.39 3.88
N LEU A 97 11.50 19.97 3.47
CA LEU A 97 12.77 19.85 4.19
C LEU A 97 12.94 21.09 5.06
N GLU A 98 13.34 20.88 6.32
CA GLU A 98 13.76 21.96 7.22
C GLU A 98 15.20 21.71 7.67
N PHE A 99 16.07 22.68 7.39
CA PHE A 99 17.50 22.59 7.63
C PHE A 99 17.92 23.65 8.64
N ASP A 100 18.19 23.25 9.89
CA ASP A 100 18.76 24.17 10.88
C ASP A 100 20.16 24.64 10.46
N SER A 101 20.91 23.81 9.73
CA SER A 101 22.27 24.10 9.26
C SER A 101 22.36 25.32 8.33
N SER A 102 21.31 25.59 7.54
CA SER A 102 21.28 26.74 6.63
C SER A 102 20.98 28.07 7.32
N ASN A 103 20.50 28.04 8.58
CA ASN A 103 20.03 29.23 9.28
C ASN A 103 21.06 29.77 10.31
N GLY A 104 22.11 29.00 10.60
CA GLY A 104 23.23 29.40 11.47
C GLY A 104 22.93 29.39 12.98
N VAL A 105 23.99 29.68 13.76
CA VAL A 105 23.98 29.54 15.24
C VAL A 105 22.98 30.47 15.94
N LEU A 106 22.87 31.72 15.48
CA LEU A 106 21.95 32.70 16.09
C LEU A 106 20.48 32.28 15.94
N TYR A 107 20.12 31.68 14.80
CA TYR A 107 18.78 31.13 14.59
C TYR A 107 18.50 30.00 15.58
N ALA A 108 19.42 29.03 15.71
CA ALA A 108 19.28 27.92 16.65
C ALA A 108 19.12 28.39 18.10
N LEU A 109 19.92 29.36 18.54
CA LEU A 109 19.83 29.93 19.89
C LEU A 109 18.50 30.66 20.15
N LYS A 110 17.91 31.30 19.14
CA LYS A 110 16.63 32.00 19.26
C LYS A 110 15.44 31.05 19.24
N HIS A 111 15.45 30.08 18.33
CA HIS A 111 14.28 29.27 17.99
C HIS A 111 14.32 27.83 18.50
N LYS A 112 15.48 27.35 18.97
CA LYS A 112 15.70 25.97 19.40
C LYS A 112 16.50 25.87 20.70
N ARG A 113 16.50 26.92 21.53
CA ARG A 113 17.18 26.92 22.83
C ARG A 113 16.70 25.76 23.70
N HIS A 114 17.66 25.02 24.26
CA HIS A 114 17.41 23.80 25.00
C HIS A 114 17.66 23.99 26.49
N TYR A 115 16.59 24.07 27.28
CA TYR A 115 16.67 24.28 28.72
C TYR A 115 16.57 22.98 29.54
N ARG A 116 16.20 21.86 28.92
CA ARG A 116 16.02 20.60 29.64
C ARG A 116 17.36 19.98 29.99
N ARG A 117 17.37 19.20 31.07
CA ARG A 117 18.53 18.40 31.47
C ARG A 117 18.68 17.13 30.61
N ASP A 118 17.57 16.58 30.14
CA ASP A 118 17.51 15.40 29.28
C ASP A 118 17.58 15.79 27.78
N LYS A 119 17.58 14.77 26.92
CA LYS A 119 17.60 14.93 25.46
C LYS A 119 16.22 15.18 24.82
N MET A 120 15.15 15.19 25.61
CA MET A 120 13.77 15.28 25.10
C MET A 120 13.49 16.65 24.47
N ILE A 121 12.47 16.74 23.61
CA ILE A 121 12.09 18.00 22.97
C ILE A 121 11.77 19.09 24.03
N GLY A 122 12.39 20.25 23.86
CA GLY A 122 12.22 21.42 24.72
C GLY A 122 10.98 22.25 24.38
N ARG A 123 10.55 23.12 25.30
CA ARG A 123 9.38 24.00 25.08
C ARG A 123 9.57 24.99 23.94
N VAL A 124 10.77 25.56 23.80
CA VAL A 124 11.10 26.51 22.73
C VAL A 124 11.08 25.82 21.37
N GLU A 125 11.76 24.67 21.30
CA GLU A 125 11.80 23.82 20.12
C GLU A 125 10.41 23.36 19.70
N SER A 126 9.59 22.87 20.63
CA SER A 126 8.21 22.43 20.37
C SER A 126 7.35 23.55 19.80
N ARG A 127 7.46 24.78 20.35
CA ARG A 127 6.78 25.95 19.80
C ARG A 127 7.22 26.25 18.38
N ARG A 128 8.53 26.26 18.11
CA ARG A 128 9.04 26.51 16.76
C ARG A 128 8.59 25.44 15.76
N ILE A 129 8.63 24.16 16.15
CA ILE A 129 8.13 23.06 15.30
C ILE A 129 6.66 23.29 14.98
N LYS A 130 5.86 23.65 15.99
CA LYS A 130 4.45 23.97 15.80
C LYS A 130 4.24 25.10 14.80
N ASP A 131 4.92 26.23 14.98
CA ASP A 131 4.79 27.39 14.10
C ASP A 131 5.14 27.05 12.64
N ILE A 132 6.22 26.28 12.42
CA ILE A 132 6.63 25.86 11.06
C ILE A 132 5.59 24.92 10.46
N CYS A 133 5.14 23.90 11.20
CA CYS A 133 4.15 22.95 10.70
C CYS A 133 2.82 23.63 10.35
N GLU A 134 2.30 24.50 11.23
CA GLU A 134 1.07 25.24 10.98
C GLU A 134 1.20 26.14 9.74
N TYR A 135 2.32 26.86 9.61
CA TYR A 135 2.60 27.67 8.42
C TYR A 135 2.61 26.84 7.14
N GLN A 136 3.30 25.68 7.15
CA GLN A 136 3.36 24.80 5.98
C GLN A 136 2.02 24.16 5.64
N MET A 137 1.20 23.82 6.66
CA MET A 137 -0.15 23.31 6.46
C MET A 137 -1.07 24.36 5.81
N GLN A 138 -0.94 25.63 6.20
CA GLN A 138 -1.70 26.74 5.59
C GLN A 138 -1.29 26.99 4.14
N LEU A 139 0.02 26.94 3.84
CA LEU A 139 0.54 27.16 2.49
C LEU A 139 0.24 26.04 1.50
N SER A 140 -0.05 24.81 1.97
CA SER A 140 -0.13 23.67 1.06
C SER A 140 -1.27 23.78 0.04
N GLY A 141 -2.29 24.61 0.29
CA GLY A 141 -3.50 24.75 -0.54
C GLY A 141 -4.41 23.50 -0.53
N GLU A 142 -3.81 22.34 -0.34
CA GLU A 142 -4.43 21.02 -0.30
C GLU A 142 -4.87 20.63 1.12
N LYS A 143 -5.72 21.44 1.79
CA LYS A 143 -6.39 21.15 3.08
C LYS A 143 -5.64 20.19 4.02
N ALA A 144 -4.34 20.40 4.24
CA ALA A 144 -3.55 19.50 5.08
C ALA A 144 -4.04 19.64 6.53
N LYS A 145 -4.41 18.53 7.15
CA LYS A 145 -4.92 18.50 8.53
C LYS A 145 -3.89 18.00 9.53
N TYR A 146 -2.88 17.27 9.06
CA TYR A 146 -1.85 16.68 9.90
C TYR A 146 -0.46 16.95 9.33
N ALA A 147 0.51 17.12 10.23
CA ALA A 147 1.92 17.21 9.95
C ALA A 147 2.70 16.23 10.82
N CYS A 148 3.59 15.46 10.21
CA CYS A 148 4.56 14.61 10.89
C CYS A 148 5.95 15.23 10.71
N PHE A 149 6.47 15.84 11.77
CA PHE A 149 7.82 16.40 11.82
C PHE A 149 8.80 15.29 12.24
N ILE A 150 9.73 14.94 11.36
CA ILE A 150 10.69 13.86 11.54
C ILE A 150 12.08 14.46 11.59
N TYR A 151 12.76 14.37 12.73
CA TYR A 151 14.18 14.69 12.81
C TYR A 151 14.99 13.62 12.04
N ILE A 152 15.77 14.06 11.05
CA ILE A 152 16.78 13.23 10.36
C ILE A 152 17.96 13.02 11.30
N GLU A 153 18.42 14.12 11.88
CA GLU A 153 19.48 14.19 12.87
C GLU A 153 19.09 15.24 13.89
N ARG A 154 19.41 15.02 15.17
CA ARG A 154 19.17 16.00 16.22
C ARG A 154 20.23 15.88 17.30
N THR A 155 20.96 16.96 17.51
CA THR A 155 22.01 17.04 18.54
C THR A 155 21.76 18.24 19.44
N ILE A 156 22.05 18.08 20.73
CA ILE A 156 22.08 19.21 21.66
C ILE A 156 23.51 19.73 21.69
N TYR A 157 23.71 20.91 21.11
CA TYR A 157 25.00 21.56 21.04
C TYR A 157 25.14 22.62 22.13
N ASN A 158 26.33 22.71 22.73
CA ASN A 158 26.69 23.79 23.65
C ASN A 158 27.35 24.91 22.84
N HIS A 159 26.70 26.06 22.74
CA HIS A 159 27.31 27.24 22.14
C HIS A 159 28.04 28.05 23.20
N ASP A 160 29.24 28.51 22.85
CA ASP A 160 29.92 29.55 23.61
C ASP A 160 29.02 30.77 23.70
N ASN A 161 28.88 31.31 24.90
CA ASN A 161 27.99 32.44 25.10
C ASN A 161 28.65 33.69 24.49
N PRO A 162 28.04 34.36 23.50
CA PRO A 162 28.63 35.54 22.88
C PRO A 162 28.85 36.70 23.87
N SER A 163 28.25 36.64 25.06
CA SER A 163 28.41 37.63 26.14
C SER A 163 29.43 37.20 27.22
N GLY A 164 30.23 36.15 27.00
CA GLY A 164 31.24 35.67 27.97
C GLY A 164 30.66 34.96 29.21
N GLY A 165 29.37 34.62 29.19
CA GLY A 165 28.67 33.91 30.28
C GLY A 165 28.64 32.38 30.12
N THR A 166 27.78 31.71 30.91
CA THR A 166 27.59 30.25 30.83
C THR A 166 27.16 29.80 29.43
N PRO A 167 27.73 28.71 28.88
CA PRO A 167 27.36 28.17 27.57
C PRO A 167 25.85 27.95 27.43
N VAL A 168 25.32 28.25 26.24
CA VAL A 168 23.89 28.12 25.95
C VAL A 168 23.67 26.90 25.07
N LYS A 169 22.76 26.01 25.52
CA LYS A 169 22.38 24.82 24.78
C LYS A 169 21.34 25.13 23.70
N ALA A 170 21.48 24.55 22.52
CA ALA A 170 20.46 24.53 21.48
C ALA A 170 20.31 23.13 20.89
N ALA A 171 19.07 22.75 20.56
CA ALA A 171 18.76 21.54 19.82
C ALA A 171 18.84 21.85 18.33
N VAL A 172 19.90 21.41 17.66
CA VAL A 172 20.12 21.61 16.23
C VAL A 172 19.90 20.32 15.49
N GLY A 173 19.22 20.39 14.34
CA GLY A 173 18.96 19.19 13.56
C GLY A 173 18.23 19.45 12.27
N ASN A 174 18.57 18.66 11.25
CA ASN A 174 17.83 18.65 10.01
C ASN A 174 16.60 17.76 10.14
N ALA A 175 15.52 18.15 9.46
CA ALA A 175 14.23 17.50 9.59
C ALA A 175 13.46 17.47 8.28
N VAL A 176 12.48 16.57 8.24
CA VAL A 176 11.48 16.48 7.19
C VAL A 176 10.09 16.65 7.79
N ILE A 177 9.24 17.40 7.12
CA ILE A 177 7.83 17.54 7.46
C ILE A 177 7.01 16.82 6.38
N LEU A 178 6.26 15.81 6.79
CA LEU A 178 5.28 15.13 5.95
C LEU A 178 3.89 15.71 6.24
N LEU A 179 3.23 16.28 5.24
CA LEU A 179 1.87 16.79 5.35
C LEU A 179 0.86 15.74 4.85
N ALA A 180 -0.26 15.61 5.57
CA ALA A 180 -1.35 14.70 5.23
C ALA A 180 -2.73 15.36 5.33
N LYS A 181 -3.63 14.99 4.41
CA LYS A 181 -5.03 15.48 4.33
C LYS A 181 -5.91 14.90 5.42
N ASP A 182 -5.66 13.65 5.76
CA ASP A 182 -6.26 12.96 6.90
C ASP A 182 -5.32 11.82 7.33
N VAL A 183 -5.71 11.11 8.38
CA VAL A 183 -5.02 9.90 8.87
C VAL A 183 -5.92 8.67 8.83
N ILE A 184 -7.12 8.82 8.27
CA ILE A 184 -8.07 7.74 8.06
C ILE A 184 -8.49 7.76 6.60
N TYR A 185 -8.49 6.59 5.98
CA TYR A 185 -9.07 6.36 4.66
C TYR A 185 -9.86 5.05 4.69
N ASP A 186 -11.17 5.13 4.46
CA ASP A 186 -12.08 3.99 4.53
C ASP A 186 -11.97 3.26 5.89
N GLU A 187 -11.60 1.98 5.88
CA GLU A 187 -11.40 1.14 7.07
C GLU A 187 -9.97 1.19 7.64
N TYR A 188 -9.09 2.07 7.16
CA TYR A 188 -7.67 2.12 7.56
C TYR A 188 -7.34 3.39 8.35
N PHE A 189 -6.81 3.22 9.56
CA PHE A 189 -6.32 4.30 10.42
C PHE A 189 -4.80 4.24 10.57
N PHE A 190 -4.13 5.33 10.18
CA PHE A 190 -2.68 5.50 10.21
C PHE A 190 -2.30 6.31 11.46
N ASP A 191 -1.88 5.64 12.54
CA ASP A 191 -1.66 6.31 13.82
C ASP A 191 -0.27 6.95 13.94
N LEU A 192 -0.15 8.18 13.44
CA LEU A 192 1.11 8.92 13.43
C LEU A 192 1.75 9.05 14.82
N ARG A 193 0.98 9.14 15.92
CA ARG A 193 1.53 9.28 17.29
C ARG A 193 2.46 8.14 17.69
N GLN A 194 2.18 6.95 17.15
CA GLN A 194 2.93 5.74 17.44
C GLN A 194 4.04 5.49 16.42
N SER A 195 4.32 6.46 15.54
CA SER A 195 5.45 6.36 14.63
C SER A 195 6.76 6.45 15.38
N PHE A 196 7.72 5.61 15.00
CA PHE A 196 9.05 5.64 15.58
C PHE A 196 10.10 5.20 14.56
N PHE A 197 11.35 5.51 14.89
CA PHE A 197 12.51 5.19 14.07
C PHE A 197 12.99 3.76 14.30
N VAL A 198 13.29 3.07 13.21
CA VAL A 198 13.81 1.70 13.19
C VAL A 198 15.06 1.65 12.33
N SER A 199 16.12 1.00 12.83
CA SER A 199 17.33 0.74 12.04
C SER A 199 17.02 -0.17 10.85
N VAL A 200 17.57 0.13 9.66
CA VAL A 200 17.44 -0.77 8.50
C VAL A 200 17.98 -2.16 8.83
N LYS A 201 19.03 -2.27 9.64
CA LYS A 201 19.61 -3.58 10.03
C LYS A 201 18.60 -4.43 10.80
N ASP A 202 17.87 -3.83 11.74
CA ASP A 202 16.89 -4.54 12.57
C ASP A 202 15.67 -4.94 11.72
N LEU A 203 15.21 -4.04 10.85
CA LEU A 203 14.10 -4.30 9.94
C LEU A 203 14.41 -5.43 8.95
N MET A 204 15.64 -5.45 8.40
CA MET A 204 16.08 -6.51 7.48
C MET A 204 16.26 -7.85 8.18
N ALA A 205 16.78 -7.85 9.42
CA ALA A 205 17.04 -9.08 10.17
C ALA A 205 15.76 -9.76 10.68
N SER A 206 14.79 -8.98 11.16
CA SER A 206 13.66 -9.52 11.93
C SER A 206 12.28 -9.13 11.38
N GLY A 207 12.23 -8.33 10.31
CA GLY A 207 10.99 -7.70 9.84
C GLY A 207 10.37 -6.77 10.87
N ALA A 208 9.25 -6.13 10.54
CA ALA A 208 8.59 -5.21 11.46
C ALA A 208 8.19 -5.90 12.79
N LYS A 209 7.60 -7.11 12.71
CA LYS A 209 7.10 -7.86 13.88
C LYS A 209 8.18 -8.34 14.84
N GLY A 210 9.42 -8.47 14.38
CA GLY A 210 10.56 -8.84 15.22
C GLY A 210 11.10 -7.70 16.07
N ILE A 211 10.64 -6.46 15.84
CA ILE A 211 11.10 -5.27 16.56
C ILE A 211 10.34 -5.16 17.90
N PRO A 212 11.02 -5.10 19.06
CA PRO A 212 10.38 -5.06 20.38
C PRO A 212 9.34 -3.95 20.54
N GLU A 213 9.56 -2.78 19.92
CA GLU A 213 8.61 -1.65 19.98
C GLU A 213 7.28 -1.97 19.31
N THR A 214 7.29 -2.77 18.24
CA THR A 214 6.06 -3.16 17.53
C THR A 214 5.23 -4.16 18.31
N GLN A 215 5.87 -4.98 19.14
CA GLN A 215 5.20 -6.02 19.94
C GLN A 215 4.30 -5.43 21.04
N LYS A 216 4.49 -4.15 21.38
CA LYS A 216 3.61 -3.40 22.30
C LYS A 216 2.22 -3.14 21.71
N TYR A 217 2.04 -3.37 20.41
CA TYR A 217 0.82 -3.09 19.67
C TYR A 217 0.34 -4.33 18.91
N PRO A 218 -0.23 -5.33 19.60
CA PRO A 218 -0.59 -6.61 18.99
C PRO A 218 -1.74 -6.51 17.97
N ASP A 219 -2.58 -5.49 18.08
CA ASP A 219 -3.76 -5.28 17.21
C ASP A 219 -3.42 -4.53 15.91
N VAL A 220 -2.15 -4.23 15.66
CA VAL A 220 -1.71 -3.54 14.43
C VAL A 220 -1.93 -4.46 13.23
N TYR A 221 -2.65 -3.94 12.23
CA TYR A 221 -2.91 -4.65 10.99
C TYR A 221 -1.63 -4.81 10.16
N CYS A 222 -0.89 -3.71 9.98
CA CYS A 222 0.43 -3.72 9.35
C CYS A 222 1.25 -2.48 9.74
N TRP A 223 2.56 -2.52 9.49
CA TRP A 223 3.47 -1.38 9.67
C TRP A 223 3.92 -0.88 8.30
N ILE A 224 3.77 0.41 8.04
CA ILE A 224 4.21 1.00 6.77
C ILE A 224 5.37 2.00 6.98
N PRO A 225 6.31 2.09 6.03
CA PRO A 225 7.36 3.10 6.06
C PRO A 225 6.79 4.46 5.64
N LEU A 226 6.97 5.49 6.46
CA LEU A 226 6.59 6.88 6.11
C LEU A 226 7.75 7.66 5.49
N PHE A 227 8.98 7.38 5.95
CA PHE A 227 10.17 8.08 5.49
C PHE A 227 11.42 7.25 5.78
N SER A 228 12.39 7.27 4.86
CA SER A 228 13.67 6.57 5.00
C SER A 228 14.83 7.55 5.02
N ILE A 229 15.80 7.29 5.90
CA ILE A 229 17.13 7.89 5.91
C ILE A 229 18.17 6.76 5.85
N ASN A 230 19.41 7.07 5.49
CA ASN A 230 20.43 6.03 5.23
C ASN A 230 20.59 5.00 6.37
N SER A 231 20.41 5.41 7.62
CA SER A 231 20.56 4.54 8.80
C SER A 231 19.28 3.82 9.23
N GLY A 232 18.10 4.21 8.73
CA GLY A 232 16.83 3.69 9.23
C GLY A 232 15.59 4.27 8.59
N VAL A 233 14.44 3.80 9.07
CA VAL A 233 13.12 4.09 8.52
C VAL A 233 12.20 4.50 9.65
N VAL A 234 11.42 5.55 9.45
CA VAL A 234 10.28 5.84 10.31
C VAL A 234 9.10 5.01 9.84
N ILE A 235 8.64 4.12 10.71
CA ILE A 235 7.46 3.29 10.46
C ILE A 235 6.27 3.80 11.27
N THR A 236 5.07 3.61 10.75
CA THR A 236 3.81 3.92 11.44
C THR A 236 2.89 2.70 11.47
N PRO A 237 2.15 2.47 12.56
CA PRO A 237 1.18 1.40 12.60
C PRO A 237 -0.09 1.79 11.86
N VAL A 238 -0.65 0.82 11.15
CA VAL A 238 -1.96 0.91 10.53
C VAL A 238 -2.91 -0.03 11.24
N TYR A 239 -4.07 0.47 11.63
CA TYR A 239 -5.15 -0.28 12.25
C TYR A 239 -6.32 -0.42 11.28
N LYS A 240 -7.03 -1.55 11.36
CA LYS A 240 -8.33 -1.70 10.71
C LYS A 240 -9.43 -1.24 11.65
N ILE A 241 -10.26 -0.33 11.16
CA ILE A 241 -11.43 0.18 11.86
C ILE A 241 -12.70 -0.31 11.16
N ASP A 242 -13.76 -0.56 11.92
CA ASP A 242 -15.05 -0.92 11.33
C ASP A 242 -15.71 0.35 10.73
N PRO A 243 -15.85 0.45 9.40
CA PRO A 243 -16.41 1.65 8.77
C PRO A 243 -17.90 1.85 9.10
N ARG A 244 -18.58 0.83 9.63
CA ARG A 244 -20.00 0.87 10.01
C ARG A 244 -20.22 1.36 11.44
N LYS A 245 -19.14 1.51 12.23
CA LYS A 245 -19.21 2.03 13.59
C LYS A 245 -18.66 3.45 13.63
N PRO A 246 -19.15 4.31 14.55
CA PRO A 246 -18.52 5.60 14.79
C PRO A 246 -17.04 5.39 15.10
N VAL A 247 -16.16 6.19 14.50
CA VAL A 247 -14.72 6.14 14.74
C VAL A 247 -14.47 6.51 16.21
N THR A 248 -14.30 5.51 17.07
CA THR A 248 -13.96 5.71 18.50
C THR A 248 -12.47 5.87 18.73
N VAL A 249 -11.66 5.66 17.69
CA VAL A 249 -10.21 5.76 17.77
C VAL A 249 -9.80 7.22 17.95
N LYS A 250 -9.10 7.50 19.05
CA LYS A 250 -8.57 8.85 19.30
C LYS A 250 -7.59 9.20 18.20
N LYS A 251 -7.89 10.23 17.40
CA LYS A 251 -6.98 10.72 16.35
C LYS A 251 -5.67 11.29 16.96
N PRO A 252 -4.57 11.30 16.20
CA PRO A 252 -3.36 12.03 16.56
C PRO A 252 -3.65 13.53 16.70
N ASP A 253 -2.80 14.23 17.46
CA ASP A 253 -2.76 15.68 17.38
C ASP A 253 -2.40 16.10 15.94
N GLN A 254 -2.78 17.31 15.55
CA GLN A 254 -2.48 17.82 14.20
C GLN A 254 -1.00 17.77 13.88
N ILE A 255 -0.13 17.89 14.88
CA ILE A 255 1.32 17.85 14.71
C ILE A 255 1.89 16.73 15.56
N THR A 256 2.56 15.79 14.90
CA THR A 256 3.32 14.72 15.53
C THR A 256 4.79 14.97 15.33
N VAL A 257 5.61 14.75 16.37
CA VAL A 257 7.07 14.87 16.26
C VAL A 257 7.71 13.51 16.50
N VAL A 258 8.50 13.05 15.53
CA VAL A 258 9.27 11.81 15.58
C VAL A 258 10.75 12.18 15.68
N CYS A 259 11.41 11.67 16.71
CA CYS A 259 12.84 11.86 16.92
C CYS A 259 13.46 10.53 17.31
N ASN A 260 14.62 10.22 16.75
CA ASN A 260 15.45 9.14 17.26
C ASN A 260 16.14 9.62 18.53
N TYR A 261 15.83 9.02 19.68
CA TYR A 261 16.48 9.31 20.96
C TYR A 261 17.51 8.23 21.37
N ARG A 262 17.78 7.25 20.50
CA ARG A 262 18.66 6.10 20.80
C ARG A 262 20.15 6.37 20.69
N GLU A 263 20.55 7.63 20.56
CA GLU A 263 21.95 8.10 20.59
C GLU A 263 22.17 9.02 21.79
#